data_AF-A0A8J5XD77-F1
#
_entry.id   AF-A0A8J5XD77-F1
#
_cell.length_a   1.000
_cell.length_b   1.000
_cell.length_c   1.000
_cell.angle_alpha   90.00
_cell.angle_beta   90.00
_cell.angle_gamma   90.00
#
_symmetry.space_group_name_H-M   'P 1'
#
loop_
_entity.id
_entity.type
_entity.pdbx_description
1 polymer ?
#
loop_
_entity_poly.entity_id
_entity_poly.type
_entity_poly.pdbx_seq_one_letter_code
_entity_poly.pdbx_strand_id
1 'polypeptide(L)'
;MSAAVDARGGFFHTSPRDVIDDLVNHVNLCAADALEALEHVLRDERLADAESIKLGVDQFQLKVQRTIDAKMDKFEEYALRNIFLVPDDLVVYDADERDGEQPAGAEPVAVLDADLVALAERVHSAIAARRALIAELRQLRQQAAAQQVYAPALAPLASLGSVEPGAHDGDVQLRTAVLALESGVCTLDQIREEVVSRLSHSALAGGADVPMQLAPAIQTGDLEDLARLSRTLRALG
;
A
#
# COMPACT_ATOMS: atom_id res chain seq x y z
N MET A 1 15.13 -17.76 -36.36
CA MET A 1 15.87 -17.87 -35.08
C MET A 1 14.96 -17.92 -33.85
N SER A 2 13.67 -18.27 -33.97
CA SER A 2 12.72 -18.21 -32.85
C SER A 2 12.55 -19.51 -32.05
N ALA A 3 13.12 -20.64 -32.50
CA ALA A 3 12.85 -21.96 -31.90
C ALA A 3 13.96 -22.46 -30.95
N ALA A 4 15.13 -21.82 -30.93
CA ALA A 4 16.27 -22.28 -30.11
C ALA A 4 16.17 -21.84 -28.63
N VAL A 5 15.23 -20.96 -28.29
CA VAL A 5 15.06 -20.46 -26.91
C VAL A 5 14.17 -21.40 -26.08
N ASP A 6 13.17 -22.05 -26.69
CA ASP A 6 12.19 -22.87 -25.95
C ASP A 6 12.75 -24.21 -25.45
N ALA A 7 13.65 -24.86 -26.21
CA ALA A 7 14.27 -26.11 -25.78
C ALA A 7 15.25 -25.95 -24.59
N ARG A 8 15.58 -24.69 -24.23
CA ARG A 8 16.53 -24.35 -23.14
C ARG A 8 15.85 -24.05 -21.81
N GLY A 9 14.51 -24.03 -21.77
CA GLY A 9 13.70 -23.75 -20.57
C GLY A 9 13.79 -24.81 -19.46
N GLY A 10 14.50 -25.92 -19.67
CA GLY A 10 14.73 -26.93 -18.65
C GLY A 10 15.92 -26.62 -17.71
N PHE A 11 16.96 -25.93 -18.20
CA PHE A 11 18.16 -25.66 -17.38
C PHE A 11 17.94 -24.51 -16.39
N PHE A 12 17.26 -23.45 -16.84
CA PHE A 12 16.81 -22.37 -15.98
C PHE A 12 15.31 -22.57 -15.75
N HIS A 13 14.88 -22.71 -14.49
CA HIS A 13 13.46 -22.82 -14.13
C HIS A 13 12.64 -21.56 -14.45
N THR A 14 13.28 -20.51 -14.97
CA THR A 14 12.71 -19.23 -15.36
C THR A 14 13.28 -18.81 -16.71
N SER A 15 12.51 -18.07 -17.50
CA SER A 15 13.01 -17.49 -18.74
C SER A 15 14.15 -16.52 -18.42
N PRO A 16 15.31 -16.60 -19.10
CA PRO A 16 16.38 -15.61 -18.95
C PRO A 16 15.92 -14.17 -19.18
N ARG A 17 14.88 -13.96 -19.98
CA ARG A 17 14.28 -12.63 -20.20
C ARG A 17 13.61 -12.11 -18.94
N ASP A 18 12.85 -12.94 -18.23
CA ASP A 18 12.16 -12.52 -17.01
C ASP A 18 13.17 -12.05 -15.95
N VAL A 19 14.31 -12.74 -15.84
CA VAL A 19 15.41 -12.35 -14.94
C VAL A 19 16.00 -10.98 -15.32
N ILE A 20 16.16 -10.73 -16.62
CA ILE A 20 16.68 -9.44 -17.11
C ILE A 20 15.63 -8.33 -16.90
N ASP A 21 14.36 -8.60 -17.18
CA ASP A 21 13.25 -7.66 -16.96
C ASP A 21 13.15 -7.24 -15.50
N ASP A 22 13.24 -8.21 -14.56
CA ASP A 22 13.27 -7.94 -13.13
C ASP A 22 14.48 -7.06 -12.73
N LEU A 23 15.64 -7.32 -13.31
CA LEU A 23 16.84 -6.51 -13.09
C LEU A 23 16.67 -5.08 -13.63
N VAL A 24 16.13 -4.91 -14.83
CA VAL A 24 15.82 -3.59 -15.42
C VAL A 24 14.86 -2.82 -14.53
N ASN A 25 13.78 -3.47 -14.09
CA ASN A 25 12.81 -2.88 -13.17
C ASN A 25 13.45 -2.44 -11.86
N HIS A 26 14.33 -3.28 -11.29
CA HIS A 26 15.03 -2.96 -10.05
C HIS A 26 15.99 -1.78 -10.20
N VAL A 27 16.78 -1.73 -11.28
CA VAL A 27 17.71 -0.61 -11.55
C VAL A 27 16.93 0.70 -11.71
N ASN A 28 15.80 0.68 -12.41
CA ASN A 28 14.94 1.85 -12.57
C ASN A 28 14.35 2.34 -11.24
N LEU A 29 13.92 1.42 -10.38
CA LEU A 29 13.45 1.75 -9.03
C LEU A 29 14.57 2.40 -8.20
N CYS A 30 15.76 1.81 -8.17
CA CYS A 30 16.90 2.37 -7.45
C CYS A 30 17.31 3.76 -7.97
N ALA A 31 17.23 3.99 -9.28
CA ALA A 31 17.51 5.29 -9.87
C ALA A 31 16.49 6.34 -9.44
N ALA A 32 15.20 5.98 -9.38
CA ALA A 32 14.14 6.86 -8.89
C ALA A 32 14.36 7.22 -7.41
N ASP A 33 14.62 6.22 -6.54
CA ASP A 33 14.86 6.43 -5.12
C ASP A 33 16.09 7.34 -4.88
N ALA A 34 17.16 7.15 -5.64
CA ALA A 34 18.37 7.98 -5.53
C ALA A 34 18.12 9.44 -5.96
N LEU A 35 17.26 9.67 -6.94
CA LEU A 35 16.92 11.01 -7.42
C LEU A 35 15.95 11.73 -6.46
N GLU A 36 15.02 11.01 -5.85
CA GLU A 36 14.16 11.54 -4.78
C GLU A 36 15.01 11.94 -3.57
N ALA A 37 15.96 11.09 -3.15
CA ALA A 37 16.89 11.41 -2.09
C ALA A 37 17.76 12.64 -2.41
N LEU A 38 18.24 12.74 -3.66
CA LEU A 38 18.99 13.91 -4.13
C LEU A 38 18.13 15.18 -4.07
N GLU A 39 16.89 15.13 -4.54
CA GLU A 39 15.97 16.27 -4.48
C GLU A 39 15.73 16.72 -3.04
N HIS A 40 15.55 15.77 -2.12
CA HIS A 40 15.35 16.05 -0.71
C HIS A 40 16.55 16.82 -0.12
N VAL A 41 17.77 16.33 -0.36
CA VAL A 41 19.01 16.98 0.11
C VAL A 41 19.16 18.39 -0.49
N LEU A 42 18.90 18.57 -1.79
CA LEU A 42 19.00 19.87 -2.45
C LEU A 42 18.01 20.90 -1.87
N ARG A 43 16.80 20.45 -1.51
CA ARG A 43 15.78 21.29 -0.87
C ARG A 43 16.16 21.66 0.56
N ASP A 44 16.70 20.72 1.32
CA ASP A 44 17.12 20.94 2.71
C ASP A 44 18.28 21.94 2.80
N GLU A 45 19.23 21.88 1.87
CA GLU A 45 20.36 22.82 1.80
C GLU A 45 19.98 24.21 1.25
N ARG A 46 18.73 24.39 0.77
CA ARG A 46 18.23 25.66 0.21
C ARG A 46 19.13 26.26 -0.88
N LEU A 47 19.74 25.39 -1.70
CA LEU A 47 20.70 25.80 -2.73
C LEU A 47 20.06 26.66 -3.84
N ALA A 48 18.76 26.49 -4.08
CA ALA A 48 17.97 27.26 -5.02
C ALA A 48 16.49 27.30 -4.61
N ASP A 49 15.68 28.00 -5.38
CA ASP A 49 14.23 27.95 -5.29
C ASP A 49 13.68 26.54 -5.59
N ALA A 50 12.65 26.14 -4.84
CA ALA A 50 12.11 24.78 -4.89
C ALA A 50 11.62 24.37 -6.29
N GLU A 51 11.13 25.33 -7.08
CA GLU A 51 10.69 25.09 -8.46
C GLU A 51 11.87 24.79 -9.39
N SER A 52 12.95 25.58 -9.30
CA SER A 52 14.16 25.32 -10.09
C SER A 52 14.85 24.01 -9.72
N ILE A 53 14.88 23.65 -8.43
CA ILE A 53 15.41 22.34 -7.99
C ILE A 53 14.61 21.22 -8.65
N LYS A 54 13.27 21.26 -8.52
CA LYS A 54 12.39 20.24 -9.09
C LYS A 54 12.58 20.12 -10.60
N LEU A 55 12.56 21.24 -11.33
CA LEU A 55 12.76 21.24 -12.78
C LEU A 55 14.13 20.66 -13.17
N GLY A 56 15.18 20.99 -12.42
CA GLY A 56 16.53 20.45 -12.64
C GLY A 56 16.61 18.94 -12.40
N VAL A 57 16.00 18.46 -11.31
CA VAL A 57 15.91 17.03 -10.98
C VAL A 57 15.09 16.28 -12.04
N ASP A 58 13.95 16.81 -12.48
CA ASP A 58 13.12 16.19 -13.52
C ASP A 58 13.90 16.03 -14.85
N GLN A 59 14.63 17.07 -15.26
CA GLN A 59 15.48 17.00 -16.45
C GLN A 59 16.64 16.02 -16.30
N PHE A 60 17.21 15.94 -15.09
CA PHE A 60 18.29 15.01 -14.78
C PHE A 60 17.78 13.56 -14.76
N GLN A 61 16.61 13.32 -14.17
CA GLN A 61 15.92 12.03 -14.17
C GLN A 61 15.71 11.52 -15.59
N LEU A 62 15.21 12.36 -16.50
CA LEU A 62 15.01 11.97 -17.89
C LEU A 62 16.33 11.58 -18.59
N LYS A 63 17.44 12.25 -18.26
CA LYS A 63 18.77 11.89 -18.79
C LYS A 63 19.29 10.57 -18.22
N VAL A 64 19.12 10.37 -16.92
CA VAL A 64 19.51 9.14 -16.23
C VAL A 64 18.72 7.96 -16.79
N GLN A 65 17.40 8.08 -16.89
CA GLN A 65 16.52 7.05 -17.44
C GLN A 65 16.94 6.64 -18.86
N ARG A 66 17.08 7.61 -19.78
CA ARG A 66 17.55 7.34 -21.15
C ARG A 66 18.91 6.66 -21.20
N THR A 67 19.79 6.98 -20.26
CA THR A 67 21.12 6.37 -20.18
C THR A 67 21.02 4.94 -19.66
N ILE A 68 20.21 4.71 -18.63
CA ILE A 68 19.94 3.36 -18.09
C ILE A 68 19.34 2.50 -19.18
N ASP A 69 18.26 2.93 -19.84
CA ASP A 69 17.59 2.19 -20.91
C ASP A 69 18.61 1.78 -22.00
N ALA A 70 19.34 2.74 -22.55
CA ALA A 70 20.32 2.47 -23.61
C ALA A 70 21.50 1.56 -23.19
N LYS A 71 21.79 1.46 -21.89
CA LYS A 71 22.83 0.57 -21.35
C LYS A 71 22.26 -0.80 -21.02
N MET A 72 21.05 -0.86 -20.49
CA MET A 72 20.35 -2.08 -20.17
C MET A 72 19.96 -2.84 -21.44
N ASP A 73 19.58 -2.16 -22.53
CA ASP A 73 19.34 -2.80 -23.84
C ASP A 73 20.57 -3.56 -24.33
N LYS A 74 21.75 -2.94 -24.20
CA LYS A 74 23.03 -3.56 -24.60
C LYS A 74 23.43 -4.69 -23.67
N PHE A 75 23.14 -4.53 -22.38
CA PHE A 75 23.36 -5.57 -21.40
C PHE A 75 22.46 -6.78 -21.66
N GLU A 76 21.17 -6.57 -21.94
CA GLU A 76 20.21 -7.62 -22.28
C GLU A 76 20.69 -8.42 -23.49
N GLU A 77 21.03 -7.73 -24.59
CA GLU A 77 21.53 -8.38 -25.80
C GLU A 77 22.79 -9.21 -25.51
N TYR A 78 23.72 -8.63 -24.75
CA TYR A 78 24.96 -9.31 -24.37
C TYR A 78 24.70 -10.52 -23.48
N ALA A 79 23.85 -10.39 -22.46
CA ALA A 79 23.56 -11.43 -21.49
C ALA A 79 22.86 -12.62 -22.16
N LEU A 80 21.84 -12.36 -22.99
CA LEU A 80 21.14 -13.40 -23.73
C LEU A 80 22.05 -14.13 -24.72
N ARG A 81 23.01 -13.43 -25.31
CA ARG A 81 23.92 -14.01 -26.31
C ARG A 81 25.11 -14.75 -25.72
N ASN A 82 25.62 -14.35 -24.55
CA ASN A 82 26.89 -14.85 -24.02
C ASN A 82 26.79 -15.54 -22.66
N ILE A 83 25.84 -15.14 -21.81
CA ILE A 83 25.72 -15.65 -20.44
C ILE A 83 24.69 -16.76 -20.39
N PHE A 84 23.49 -16.49 -20.93
CA PHE A 84 22.38 -17.44 -20.95
C PHE A 84 22.37 -18.36 -22.19
N LEU A 85 23.38 -18.23 -23.05
CA LEU A 85 23.54 -19.09 -24.21
C LEU A 85 24.31 -20.35 -23.81
N VAL A 86 23.62 -21.49 -23.80
CA VAL A 86 24.29 -22.80 -23.76
C VAL A 86 24.78 -23.12 -25.18
N PRO A 87 26.09 -23.36 -25.39
CA PRO A 87 26.63 -23.78 -26.68
C PRO A 87 25.96 -25.06 -27.19
N ASP A 88 25.67 -25.13 -28.48
CA ASP A 88 25.00 -26.29 -29.08
C ASP A 88 25.86 -27.56 -29.02
N ASP A 89 27.19 -27.42 -28.98
CA ASP A 89 28.14 -28.54 -28.80
C ASP A 89 28.12 -29.12 -27.38
N LEU A 90 27.56 -28.36 -26.43
CA LEU A 90 27.34 -28.78 -25.05
C LEU A 90 25.92 -29.31 -24.87
N VAL A 91 25.34 -30.01 -25.88
CA VAL A 91 24.13 -30.82 -25.69
C VAL A 91 24.31 -31.58 -24.40
N VAL A 92 23.59 -31.09 -23.39
CA VAL A 92 23.57 -31.63 -22.05
C VAL A 92 23.17 -33.07 -22.25
N TYR A 93 24.05 -34.00 -21.88
CA TYR A 93 23.71 -35.39 -21.61
C TYR A 93 22.26 -35.39 -21.13
N ASP A 94 21.34 -35.91 -21.95
CA ASP A 94 19.93 -35.90 -21.63
C ASP A 94 19.81 -36.32 -20.17
N ALA A 95 19.10 -35.54 -19.37
CA ALA A 95 18.93 -35.84 -17.95
C ALA A 95 18.35 -37.24 -17.73
N ASP A 96 17.83 -37.88 -18.78
CA ASP A 96 17.46 -39.29 -18.88
C ASP A 96 18.63 -40.26 -18.62
N GLU A 97 19.90 -39.88 -18.81
CA GLU A 97 21.06 -40.71 -18.42
C GLU A 97 21.52 -40.48 -16.96
N ARG A 98 20.88 -39.57 -16.20
CA ARG A 98 21.00 -39.53 -14.72
C ARG A 98 20.15 -40.60 -14.03
N ASP A 99 19.58 -41.55 -14.77
CA ASP A 99 18.99 -42.79 -14.25
C ASP A 99 20.01 -43.77 -13.61
N GLY A 100 21.27 -43.34 -13.43
CA GLY A 100 22.26 -44.01 -12.58
C GLY A 100 22.27 -43.53 -11.11
N GLU A 101 21.68 -42.37 -10.79
CA GLU A 101 21.39 -42.00 -9.41
C GLU A 101 20.13 -42.74 -8.99
N GLN A 102 20.36 -43.92 -8.42
CA GLN A 102 19.41 -44.73 -7.66
C GLN A 102 18.33 -43.83 -7.04
N PRO A 103 17.03 -44.02 -7.36
CA PRO A 103 15.96 -43.07 -7.01
C PRO A 103 16.09 -42.74 -5.54
N ALA A 104 16.50 -41.51 -5.24
CA ALA A 104 16.89 -41.08 -3.92
C ALA A 104 15.65 -41.10 -3.02
N GLY A 105 15.38 -42.25 -2.41
CA GLY A 105 14.19 -42.51 -1.60
C GLY A 105 12.91 -42.33 -2.40
N ALA A 106 12.25 -43.44 -2.75
CA ALA A 106 10.84 -43.37 -3.09
C ALA A 106 10.06 -42.90 -1.85
N GLU A 107 10.07 -41.58 -1.58
CA GLU A 107 8.90 -41.02 -0.93
C GLU A 107 7.72 -41.43 -1.80
N PRO A 108 6.69 -42.07 -1.22
CA PRO A 108 5.55 -42.50 -2.00
C PRO A 108 5.03 -41.27 -2.73
N VAL A 109 4.81 -41.36 -4.04
CA VAL A 109 4.19 -40.27 -4.83
C VAL A 109 2.93 -39.73 -4.12
N ALA A 110 2.23 -40.59 -3.38
CA ALA A 110 1.11 -40.24 -2.51
C ALA A 110 1.43 -39.23 -1.39
N VAL A 111 2.63 -39.25 -0.80
CA VAL A 111 3.07 -38.26 0.20
C VAL A 111 3.30 -36.91 -0.49
N LEU A 112 3.96 -36.90 -1.65
CA LEU A 112 4.20 -35.68 -2.41
C LEU A 112 2.89 -35.05 -2.91
N ASP A 113 1.95 -35.88 -3.37
CA ASP A 113 0.61 -35.43 -3.77
C ASP A 113 -0.16 -34.83 -2.59
N ALA A 114 -0.06 -35.46 -1.40
CA ALA A 114 -0.68 -34.93 -0.18
C ALA A 114 -0.06 -33.58 0.22
N ASP A 115 1.26 -33.43 0.10
CA ASP A 115 1.97 -32.19 0.39
C ASP A 115 1.61 -31.09 -0.62
N LEU A 116 1.46 -31.43 -1.90
CA LEU A 116 1.01 -30.48 -2.94
C LEU A 116 -0.42 -29.99 -2.67
N VAL A 117 -1.34 -30.88 -2.27
CA VAL A 117 -2.70 -30.49 -1.88
C VAL A 117 -2.67 -29.59 -0.64
N ALA A 118 -1.92 -29.97 0.40
CA ALA A 118 -1.77 -29.16 1.61
C ALA A 118 -1.15 -27.79 1.32
N LEU A 119 -0.18 -27.72 0.41
CA LEU A 119 0.42 -26.47 -0.03
C LEU A 119 -0.58 -25.61 -0.81
N ALA A 120 -1.37 -26.20 -1.71
CA ALA A 120 -2.41 -25.49 -2.45
C ALA A 120 -3.47 -24.89 -1.51
N GLU A 121 -3.91 -25.64 -0.50
CA GLU A 121 -4.82 -25.16 0.53
C GLU A 121 -4.23 -23.99 1.32
N ARG A 122 -2.93 -24.07 1.69
CA ARG A 122 -2.22 -22.95 2.33
C ARG A 122 -2.12 -21.72 1.45
N VAL A 123 -1.87 -21.89 0.15
CA VAL A 123 -1.82 -20.77 -0.80
C VAL A 123 -3.20 -20.12 -0.93
N HIS A 124 -4.26 -20.91 -1.04
CA HIS A 124 -5.63 -20.39 -1.08
C HIS A 124 -6.02 -19.65 0.21
N SER A 125 -5.69 -20.19 1.38
CA SER A 125 -5.98 -19.51 2.65
C SER A 125 -5.17 -18.21 2.80
N ALA A 126 -3.91 -18.19 2.35
CA ALA A 126 -3.10 -16.98 2.32
C ALA A 126 -3.65 -15.91 1.35
N ILE A 127 -4.13 -16.31 0.17
CA ILE A 127 -4.79 -15.39 -0.79
C ILE A 127 -6.07 -14.81 -0.19
N ALA A 128 -6.88 -15.62 0.47
CA ALA A 128 -8.11 -15.18 1.14
C ALA A 128 -7.79 -14.18 2.27
N ALA A 129 -6.79 -14.49 3.11
CA ALA A 129 -6.32 -13.60 4.17
C ALA A 129 -5.80 -12.27 3.59
N ARG A 130 -5.01 -12.31 2.51
CA ARG A 130 -4.53 -11.10 1.82
C ARG A 130 -5.70 -10.24 1.31
N ARG A 131 -6.74 -10.85 0.74
CA ARG A 131 -7.94 -10.12 0.27
C ARG A 131 -8.69 -9.46 1.43
N ALA A 132 -8.84 -10.17 2.55
CA ALA A 132 -9.47 -9.62 3.76
C ALA A 132 -8.68 -8.42 4.30
N LEU A 133 -7.35 -8.54 4.42
CA LEU A 133 -6.48 -7.44 4.87
C LEU A 133 -6.52 -6.23 3.92
N ILE A 134 -6.57 -6.45 2.60
CA ILE A 134 -6.72 -5.34 1.63
C ILE A 134 -8.06 -4.63 1.83
N ALA A 135 -9.15 -5.37 2.07
CA ALA A 135 -10.46 -4.78 2.34
C ALA A 135 -10.46 -3.96 3.64
N GLU A 136 -9.85 -4.50 4.71
CA GLU A 136 -9.70 -3.82 5.99
C GLU A 136 -8.86 -2.54 5.85
N LEU A 137 -7.71 -2.60 5.18
CA LEU A 137 -6.89 -1.42 4.90
C LEU A 137 -7.66 -0.35 4.12
N ARG A 138 -8.52 -0.76 3.18
CA ARG A 138 -9.36 0.18 2.43
C ARG A 138 -10.39 0.85 3.35
N GLN A 139 -11.01 0.10 4.26
CA GLN A 139 -11.95 0.64 5.24
C GLN A 139 -11.26 1.60 6.21
N LEU A 140 -10.10 1.24 6.76
CA LEU A 140 -9.32 2.10 7.65
C LEU A 140 -8.89 3.39 6.95
N ARG A 141 -8.47 3.32 5.69
CA ARG A 141 -8.15 4.52 4.89
C ARG A 141 -9.37 5.43 4.68
N GLN A 142 -10.55 4.85 4.44
CA GLN A 142 -11.79 5.63 4.34
C GLN A 142 -12.17 6.30 5.66
N GLN A 143 -12.00 5.60 6.78
CA GLN A 143 -12.22 6.17 8.11
C GLN A 143 -11.22 7.29 8.43
N ALA A 144 -9.94 7.09 8.16
CA ALA A 144 -8.91 8.11 8.34
C ALA A 144 -9.18 9.34 7.45
N ALA A 145 -9.59 9.15 6.20
CA ALA A 145 -9.99 10.24 5.32
C ALA A 145 -11.21 11.00 5.87
N ALA A 146 -12.22 10.30 6.40
CA ALA A 146 -13.36 10.94 7.05
C ALA A 146 -12.93 11.76 8.28
N GLN A 147 -12.01 11.23 9.10
CA GLN A 147 -11.45 11.96 10.25
C GLN A 147 -10.66 13.21 9.84
N GLN A 148 -9.89 13.15 8.75
CA GLN A 148 -9.18 14.31 8.21
C GLN A 148 -10.14 15.43 7.76
N VAL A 149 -11.34 15.09 7.29
CA VAL A 149 -12.38 16.09 6.98
C VAL A 149 -12.87 16.80 8.24
N TYR A 150 -12.91 16.12 9.38
CA TYR A 150 -13.34 16.71 10.66
C TYR A 150 -12.24 17.48 11.40
N ALA A 151 -10.97 17.17 11.14
CA ALA A 151 -9.82 17.85 11.74
C ALA A 151 -9.85 19.39 11.65
N PRO A 152 -10.12 20.03 10.48
CA PRO A 152 -10.20 21.48 10.39
C PRO A 152 -11.39 22.08 11.14
N ALA A 153 -12.50 21.35 11.29
CA ALA A 153 -13.67 21.80 12.07
C ALA A 153 -13.39 21.78 13.59
N LEU A 154 -12.50 20.89 14.05
CA LEU A 154 -12.09 20.79 15.45
C LEU A 154 -10.89 21.69 15.80
N ALA A 155 -10.13 22.16 14.82
CA ALA A 155 -8.97 23.04 15.04
C ALA A 155 -9.27 24.32 15.85
N PRO A 156 -10.41 25.02 15.66
CA PRO A 156 -10.77 26.18 16.47
C PRO A 156 -11.12 25.83 17.92
N LEU A 157 -11.55 24.60 18.22
CA LEU A 157 -11.84 24.16 19.58
C LEU A 157 -10.56 23.80 20.33
N ALA A 158 -9.56 23.25 19.62
CA ALA A 158 -8.26 22.94 20.20
C ALA A 158 -7.50 24.19 20.66
N SER A 159 -7.65 25.33 19.96
CA SER A 159 -7.02 26.59 20.36
C SER A 159 -7.63 27.21 21.63
N LEU A 160 -8.89 26.88 21.97
CA LEU A 160 -9.54 27.33 23.20
C LEU A 160 -8.97 26.72 24.48
N GLY A 161 -8.38 25.53 24.39
CA GLY A 161 -7.71 24.87 25.53
C GLY A 161 -6.34 25.47 25.88
N SER A 162 -5.81 26.37 25.05
CA SER A 162 -4.46 26.96 25.22
C SER A 162 -4.46 28.38 25.81
N VAL A 163 -5.61 28.88 26.26
CA VAL A 163 -5.71 30.22 26.86
C VAL A 163 -5.08 30.20 28.25
N GLU A 164 -3.86 30.70 28.37
CA GLU A 164 -3.24 30.92 29.68
C GLU A 164 -4.04 31.96 30.50
N PRO A 165 -4.30 31.71 31.79
CA PRO A 165 -5.24 32.48 32.63
C PRO A 165 -4.74 33.88 33.06
N GLY A 166 -3.98 34.59 32.22
CA GLY A 166 -3.20 35.77 32.62
C GLY A 166 -3.62 37.15 32.07
N ALA A 167 -4.51 37.26 31.07
CA ALA A 167 -4.75 38.54 30.39
C ALA A 167 -6.17 39.09 30.57
N HIS A 168 -6.27 40.36 31.00
CA HIS A 168 -7.50 41.13 31.28
C HIS A 168 -8.41 41.43 30.07
N ASP A 169 -8.33 40.65 28.99
CA ASP A 169 -9.19 40.77 27.80
C ASP A 169 -10.09 39.52 27.63
N GLY A 170 -10.49 38.94 28.78
CA GLY A 170 -11.24 37.69 28.84
C GLY A 170 -12.60 37.77 28.17
N ASP A 171 -13.23 38.95 28.09
CA ASP A 171 -14.57 39.11 27.52
C ASP A 171 -14.56 39.05 25.98
N VAL A 172 -13.50 39.55 25.35
CA VAL A 172 -13.30 39.44 23.90
C VAL A 172 -12.91 38.00 23.55
N GLN A 173 -12.02 37.39 24.32
CA GLN A 173 -11.62 35.99 24.11
C GLN A 173 -12.77 35.01 24.32
N LEU A 174 -13.62 35.23 25.34
CA LEU A 174 -14.84 34.44 25.57
C LEU A 174 -15.85 34.61 24.43
N ARG A 175 -16.06 35.83 23.93
CA ARG A 175 -16.96 36.06 22.78
C ARG A 175 -16.43 35.39 21.51
N THR A 176 -15.13 35.48 21.24
CA THR A 176 -14.50 34.80 20.10
C THR A 176 -14.59 33.27 20.26
N ALA A 177 -14.43 32.76 21.48
CA ALA A 177 -14.58 31.34 21.79
C ALA A 177 -16.01 30.84 21.60
N VAL A 178 -17.01 31.60 22.07
CA VAL A 178 -18.42 31.28 21.92
C VAL A 178 -18.83 31.27 20.45
N LEU A 179 -18.39 32.26 19.66
CA LEU A 179 -18.67 32.29 18.22
C LEU A 179 -17.99 31.15 17.47
N ALA A 180 -16.77 30.76 17.87
CA ALA A 180 -16.09 29.58 17.33
C ALA A 180 -16.82 28.27 17.68
N LEU A 181 -17.35 28.17 18.91
CA LEU A 181 -18.18 27.05 19.36
C LEU A 181 -19.51 26.98 18.60
N GLU A 182 -20.22 28.10 18.43
CA GLU A 182 -21.48 28.16 17.68
C GLU A 182 -21.27 27.76 16.21
N SER A 183 -20.19 28.24 15.59
CA SER A 183 -19.76 27.83 14.25
C SER A 183 -19.44 26.33 14.16
N GLY A 184 -18.71 25.80 15.16
CA GLY A 184 -18.39 24.37 15.28
C GLY A 184 -19.63 23.49 15.45
N VAL A 185 -20.61 23.93 16.25
CA VAL A 185 -21.87 23.21 16.45
C VAL A 185 -22.70 23.17 15.17
N CYS A 186 -22.83 24.28 14.45
CA CYS A 186 -23.54 24.31 13.16
C CYS A 186 -22.90 23.40 12.11
N THR A 187 -21.56 23.35 12.04
CA THR A 187 -20.87 22.45 11.10
C THR A 187 -21.06 20.97 11.48
N LEU A 188 -21.05 20.64 12.78
CA LEU A 188 -21.35 19.28 13.25
C LEU A 188 -22.79 18.85 12.97
N ASP A 189 -23.78 19.75 13.10
CA ASP A 189 -25.17 19.45 12.75
C ASP A 189 -25.35 19.21 11.24
N GLN A 190 -24.67 19.99 10.39
CA GLN A 190 -24.67 19.76 8.94
C GLN A 190 -24.06 18.40 8.56
N ILE A 191 -22.94 18.04 9.20
CA ILE A 191 -22.31 16.73 9.02
C ILE A 191 -23.24 15.62 9.48
N ARG A 192 -23.92 15.78 10.62
CA ARG A 192 -24.87 14.81 11.15
C ARG A 192 -26.03 14.57 10.18
N GLU A 193 -26.62 15.63 9.65
CA GLU A 193 -27.68 15.57 8.63
C GLU A 193 -27.19 14.83 7.37
N GLU A 194 -25.97 15.12 6.90
CA GLU A 194 -25.39 14.46 5.73
C GLU A 194 -25.17 12.96 5.96
N VAL A 195 -24.64 12.57 7.14
CA VAL A 195 -24.43 11.17 7.51
C VAL A 195 -25.76 10.42 7.62
N VAL A 196 -26.78 11.01 8.25
CA VAL A 196 -28.13 10.43 8.34
C VAL A 196 -28.75 10.26 6.95
N SER A 197 -28.55 11.24 6.05
CA SER A 197 -29.01 11.16 4.67
C SER A 197 -28.31 10.03 3.89
N ARG A 198 -26.98 9.89 4.03
CA ARG A 198 -26.22 8.82 3.37
C ARG A 198 -26.59 7.42 3.89
N LEU A 199 -26.80 7.28 5.21
CA LEU A 199 -27.22 6.00 5.81
C LEU A 199 -28.64 5.60 5.39
N SER A 200 -29.57 6.55 5.31
CA SER A 200 -30.93 6.29 4.83
C SER A 200 -30.98 5.92 3.35
N HIS A 201 -30.14 6.54 2.50
CA HIS A 201 -30.01 6.16 1.10
C HIS A 201 -29.31 4.79 0.91
N SER A 202 -28.30 4.48 1.73
CA SER A 202 -27.63 3.17 1.69
C SER A 202 -28.54 2.02 2.14
N ALA A 203 -29.43 2.25 3.10
CA ALA A 203 -30.37 1.22 3.59
C ALA A 203 -31.46 0.88 2.57
N LEU A 204 -31.82 1.83 1.69
CA LEU A 204 -32.82 1.61 0.63
C LEU A 204 -32.22 1.03 -0.66
N ALA A 205 -30.91 1.21 -0.89
CA ALA A 205 -30.20 0.64 -2.03
C ALA A 205 -29.78 -0.84 -1.83
N GLY A 206 -29.85 -1.36 -0.60
CA GLY A 206 -29.49 -2.73 -0.24
C GLY A 206 -30.64 -3.75 -0.39
N GLY A 207 -31.43 -3.66 -1.47
CA GLY A 207 -32.42 -4.67 -1.82
C GLY A 207 -31.78 -5.80 -2.64
N ALA A 208 -31.88 -7.01 -2.10
CA ALA A 208 -31.61 -8.34 -2.69
C ALA A 208 -30.21 -8.97 -2.46
N ASP A 209 -30.24 -10.02 -1.63
CA ASP A 209 -29.35 -11.18 -1.57
C ASP A 209 -27.84 -10.96 -1.38
N VAL A 210 -27.44 -10.73 -0.13
CA VAL A 210 -26.17 -11.23 0.38
C VAL A 210 -26.46 -12.11 1.61
N PRO A 211 -26.12 -13.40 1.62
CA PRO A 211 -26.34 -14.27 2.77
C PRO A 211 -25.54 -13.74 3.96
N MET A 212 -26.31 -13.33 4.96
CA MET A 212 -25.87 -12.75 6.22
C MET A 212 -25.18 -13.83 7.06
N GLN A 213 -23.85 -13.92 6.97
CA GLN A 213 -23.04 -14.56 8.00
C GLN A 213 -22.25 -13.49 8.78
N LEU A 214 -22.82 -13.16 9.94
CA LEU A 214 -22.18 -12.69 11.17
C LEU A 214 -21.26 -11.45 11.04
N ALA A 215 -21.89 -10.27 11.08
CA ALA A 215 -21.25 -9.13 11.72
C ALA A 215 -21.20 -9.38 13.25
N PRO A 216 -20.07 -9.12 13.93
CA PRO A 216 -20.03 -9.22 15.38
C PRO A 216 -20.96 -8.17 15.97
N ALA A 217 -21.88 -8.62 16.83
CA ALA A 217 -22.77 -7.75 17.58
C ALA A 217 -21.93 -6.70 18.33
N ILE A 218 -22.11 -5.43 17.97
CA ILE A 218 -21.73 -4.32 18.84
C ILE A 218 -22.53 -4.54 20.12
N GLN A 219 -21.84 -5.01 21.16
CA GLN A 219 -22.46 -5.25 22.44
C GLN A 219 -22.94 -3.91 22.98
N THR A 220 -24.16 -3.87 23.51
CA THR A 220 -24.79 -2.68 24.10
C THR A 220 -23.96 -2.02 25.21
N GLY A 221 -22.89 -2.66 25.69
CA GLY A 221 -21.90 -2.09 26.59
C GLY A 221 -21.13 -0.90 26.01
N ASP A 222 -20.81 -0.88 24.71
CA ASP A 222 -20.01 0.22 24.12
C ASP A 222 -20.77 1.55 24.08
N LEU A 223 -22.11 1.50 24.02
CA LEU A 223 -22.97 2.68 24.08
C LEU A 223 -23.15 3.19 25.51
N GLU A 224 -23.13 2.31 26.51
CA GLU A 224 -23.17 2.73 27.92
C GLU A 224 -21.86 3.38 28.37
N ASP A 225 -20.73 2.91 27.85
CA ASP A 225 -19.42 3.51 28.15
C ASP A 225 -19.26 4.89 27.52
N LEU A 226 -19.76 5.11 26.30
CA LEU A 226 -19.86 6.45 25.70
C LEU A 226 -20.81 7.38 26.47
N ALA A 227 -21.93 6.86 26.97
CA ALA A 227 -22.86 7.63 27.80
C ALA A 227 -22.33 7.93 29.21
N ARG A 228 -21.42 7.10 29.74
CA ARG A 228 -20.68 7.37 30.99
C ARG A 228 -19.62 8.44 30.77
N LEU A 229 -18.86 8.35 29.69
CA LEU A 229 -17.80 9.32 29.35
C LEU A 229 -18.39 10.72 29.08
N SER A 230 -19.56 10.78 28.44
CA SER A 230 -20.33 12.01 28.26
C SER A 230 -20.79 12.64 29.59
N ARG A 231 -21.22 11.82 30.56
CA ARG A 231 -21.66 12.30 31.88
C ARG A 231 -20.50 12.76 32.75
N THR A 232 -19.35 12.09 32.71
CA THR A 232 -18.15 12.51 33.44
C THR A 232 -17.61 13.83 32.89
N LEU A 233 -17.63 14.03 31.58
CA LEU A 233 -17.20 15.28 30.96
C LEU A 233 -18.12 16.47 31.30
N ARG A 234 -19.43 16.24 31.48
CA ARG A 234 -20.37 17.29 31.94
C ARG A 234 -20.26 17.60 33.44
N ALA A 235 -19.69 16.70 34.24
CA ALA A 235 -19.52 16.93 35.68
C ALA A 235 -18.19 17.61 36.03
N LEU A 236 -17.29 17.73 35.06
CA LEU A 236 -15.96 18.32 35.20
C LEU A 236 -15.85 19.75 34.65
N GLY A 237 -16.93 20.29 34.08
CA GLY A 237 -17.07 21.69 33.69
C GLY A 237 -18.22 22.34 34.44
#